data_AF-A0A1Y6KMT8-F1
#
_entry.id   AF-A0A1Y6KMT8-F1
#
_cell.length_a   1.000
_cell.length_b   1.000
_cell.length_c   1.000
_cell.angle_alpha   90.00
_cell.angle_beta   90.00
_cell.angle_gamma   90.00
#
_symmetry.space_group_name_H-M   'P 1'
#
loop_
_entity.id
_entity.type
_entity.pdbx_description
1 polymer ?
#
loop_
_entity_poly.entity_id
_entity_poly.type
_entity_poly.pdbx_seq_one_letter_code
_entity_poly.pdbx_strand_id
1 'polypeptide(L)'
;MAQLRMEVRDSAGTPLPGYGDAFFDLRLPGDHCRVAQTLLRMIRGDDVRSPVHSIHFFRDDAEIGRWSMEDEHVELMLMDAFAHTPPAAA
;
A
#
# COMPACT_ATOMS: atom_id res chain seq x y z
N MET A 1 2.86 16.33 -19.31
CA MET A 1 3.64 15.44 -18.43
C MET A 1 2.62 14.67 -17.61
N ALA A 2 2.75 13.36 -17.48
CA ALA A 2 1.78 12.57 -16.71
C ALA A 2 1.96 12.88 -15.22
N GLN A 3 0.92 13.40 -14.56
CA GLN A 3 0.99 13.76 -13.15
C GLN A 3 0.78 12.50 -12.32
N LEU A 4 1.78 12.13 -11.50
CA LEU A 4 1.60 11.10 -10.50
C LEU A 4 0.93 11.72 -9.28
N ARG A 5 -0.05 11.06 -8.70
CA ARG A 5 -0.71 11.48 -7.46
C ARG A 5 -0.72 10.32 -6.49
N MET A 6 -0.45 10.61 -5.23
CA MET A 6 -0.66 9.66 -4.14
C MET A 6 -1.89 10.10 -3.35
N GLU A 7 -2.72 9.15 -2.98
CA GLU A 7 -3.77 9.33 -1.99
C GLU A 7 -3.56 8.37 -0.83
N VAL A 8 -3.71 8.87 0.39
CA VAL A 8 -3.76 8.07 1.60
C VAL A 8 -5.20 8.08 2.09
N ARG A 9 -5.76 6.92 2.40
CA ARG A 9 -7.17 6.78 2.77
C ARG A 9 -7.33 6.08 4.11
N ASP A 10 -8.41 6.39 4.80
CA ASP A 10 -8.86 5.67 5.97
C ASP A 10 -9.62 4.37 5.60
N SER A 11 -10.08 3.64 6.62
CA SER A 11 -10.80 2.37 6.45
C SER A 11 -12.17 2.53 5.76
N ALA A 12 -12.73 3.74 5.71
CA ALA A 12 -13.95 4.03 4.97
C ALA A 12 -13.66 4.40 3.51
N GLY A 13 -12.39 4.45 3.10
CA GLY A 13 -11.96 4.90 1.78
C GLY A 13 -11.94 6.43 1.66
N THR A 14 -12.06 7.17 2.76
CA THR A 14 -12.02 8.63 2.76
C THR A 14 -10.57 9.10 2.65
N PRO A 15 -10.23 10.00 1.71
CA PRO A 15 -8.90 10.58 1.64
C PRO A 15 -8.54 11.36 2.91
N LEU A 16 -7.33 11.15 3.42
CA LEU A 16 -6.79 11.81 4.59
C LEU A 16 -5.89 12.98 4.17
N PRO A 17 -6.39 14.23 4.21
CA PRO A 17 -5.59 15.41 3.83
C PRO A 17 -4.38 15.58 4.78
N GLY A 18 -3.27 16.08 4.25
CA GLY A 18 -2.00 16.17 4.97
C GLY A 18 -1.09 14.95 4.81
N TYR A 19 -1.62 13.84 4.30
CA TYR A 19 -0.84 12.66 3.92
C TYR A 19 -0.68 12.60 2.40
N GLY A 20 0.56 12.71 1.91
CA GLY A 20 0.88 12.52 0.49
C GLY A 20 0.73 13.72 -0.42
N ASP A 21 0.38 14.90 0.11
CA ASP A 21 0.23 16.15 -0.66
C ASP A 21 1.53 16.61 -1.35
N ALA A 22 2.70 16.06 -0.99
CA ALA A 22 3.99 16.37 -1.60
C ALA A 22 4.43 15.36 -2.70
N PHE A 23 3.66 14.30 -2.98
CA PHE A 23 4.12 13.17 -3.80
C PHE A 23 3.95 13.34 -5.32
N PHE A 24 3.64 14.55 -5.80
CA PHE A 24 3.14 14.79 -7.14
C PHE A 24 4.14 14.57 -8.30
N ASP A 25 5.45 14.44 -8.04
CA ASP A 25 6.47 14.50 -9.10
C ASP A 25 7.56 13.41 -9.03
N LEU A 26 7.24 12.25 -8.44
CA LEU A 26 8.15 11.11 -8.48
C LEU A 26 7.83 10.25 -9.71
N ARG A 27 8.75 10.24 -10.69
CA ARG A 27 8.83 9.14 -11.65
C ARG A 27 9.29 7.91 -10.87
N LEU A 28 8.37 7.20 -10.23
CA LEU A 28 8.66 5.93 -9.55
C LEU A 28 8.81 4.84 -10.63
N PRO A 29 10.04 4.37 -10.94
CA PRO A 29 10.19 3.12 -11.68
C PRO A 29 9.85 1.95 -10.75
N GLY A 30 9.03 1.01 -11.21
CA GLY A 30 8.85 -0.28 -10.54
C GLY A 30 7.40 -0.64 -10.20
N ASP A 31 7.27 -1.59 -9.27
CA ASP A 31 6.00 -2.11 -8.78
C ASP A 31 5.37 -1.13 -7.77
N HIS A 32 4.37 -0.38 -8.24
CA HIS A 32 3.69 0.63 -7.44
C HIS A 32 2.95 0.03 -6.23
N CYS A 33 2.58 -1.25 -6.25
CA CYS A 33 1.97 -1.93 -5.09
C CYS A 33 3.02 -2.12 -3.99
N ARG A 34 4.26 -2.51 -4.33
CA ARG A 34 5.36 -2.62 -3.36
C ARG A 34 5.79 -1.27 -2.80
N VAL A 35 5.75 -0.22 -3.61
CA VAL A 35 5.97 1.14 -3.11
C VAL A 35 4.86 1.55 -2.15
N ALA A 36 3.60 1.30 -2.49
CA ALA A 36 2.45 1.62 -1.64
C ALA A 36 2.52 0.86 -0.31
N GLN A 37 2.92 -0.41 -0.33
CA GLN A 37 3.17 -1.21 0.86
C GLN A 37 4.23 -0.58 1.76
N THR A 38 5.38 -0.22 1.18
CA THR A 38 6.50 0.36 1.94
C THR A 38 6.08 1.67 2.59
N LEU A 39 5.40 2.54 1.85
CA LEU A 39 4.91 3.81 2.39
C LEU A 39 3.82 3.60 3.45
N LEU A 40 2.95 2.60 3.31
CA LEU A 40 1.90 2.31 4.28
C LEU A 40 2.54 1.99 5.64
N ARG A 41 3.56 1.12 5.63
CA ARG A 41 4.34 0.78 6.82
C ARG A 41 5.09 1.98 7.40
N MET A 42 5.69 2.82 6.55
CA MET A 42 6.41 4.01 7.02
C MET A 42 5.48 5.04 7.67
N ILE A 43 4.30 5.29 7.08
CA ILE A 43 3.35 6.28 7.59
C ILE A 43 2.67 5.77 8.87
N ARG A 44 2.29 4.49 8.92
CA ARG A 44 1.68 3.91 10.12
C ARG A 44 2.69 3.69 11.24
N GLY A 45 3.93 3.34 10.90
CA GLY A 45 4.93 2.89 11.86
C GLY A 45 4.36 1.74 12.70
N ASP A 46 4.61 1.80 14.02
CA ASP A 46 4.04 0.87 15.00
C ASP A 46 2.70 1.35 15.58
N ASP A 47 2.12 2.45 15.08
CA ASP A 47 0.89 3.01 15.61
C ASP A 47 -0.34 2.24 15.10
N VAL A 48 -0.81 1.33 15.95
CA VAL A 48 -2.03 0.53 15.71
C VAL A 48 -3.28 1.42 15.60
N ARG A 49 -3.26 2.64 16.16
CA ARG A 49 -4.37 3.60 16.10
C ARG A 49 -4.28 4.54 14.91
N SER A 50 -3.27 4.39 14.05
CA SER A 50 -3.13 5.23 12.86
C SER A 50 -4.40 5.14 12.01
N PRO A 51 -4.99 6.29 11.61
CA PRO A 51 -6.18 6.30 10.76
C PRO A 51 -5.86 5.86 9.31
N VAL A 52 -4.57 5.75 8.98
CA VAL A 52 -4.09 5.39 7.65
C VAL A 52 -4.32 3.90 7.40
N HIS A 53 -5.09 3.59 6.36
CA HIS A 53 -5.52 2.25 6.03
C HIS A 53 -5.01 1.77 4.67
N SER A 54 -4.95 2.66 3.68
CA SER A 54 -4.44 2.32 2.35
C SER A 54 -3.73 3.48 1.68
N ILE A 55 -2.84 3.13 0.75
CA ILE A 55 -2.15 4.06 -0.13
C ILE A 55 -2.48 3.69 -1.57
N HIS A 56 -2.82 4.70 -2.36
CA HIS A 56 -3.22 4.58 -3.76
C HIS A 56 -2.36 5.52 -4.61
N PHE A 57 -1.86 5.01 -5.73
CA PHE A 57 -1.15 5.79 -6.73
C PHE A 57 -1.97 5.93 -8.00
N PHE A 58 -2.06 7.15 -8.49
CA PHE A 58 -2.75 7.50 -9.72
C PHE A 58 -1.78 8.15 -10.71
N ARG A 59 -1.90 7.82 -11.99
CA ARG A 59 -1.25 8.53 -13.09
C ARG A 59 -2.31 8.89 -14.11
N ASP A 60 -2.44 10.18 -14.41
CA ASP A 60 -3.49 10.69 -15.30
C ASP A 60 -4.89 10.16 -14.89
N ASP A 61 -5.17 10.22 -13.58
CA ASP A 61 -6.38 9.73 -12.91
C ASP A 61 -6.64 8.21 -12.96
N ALA A 62 -5.78 7.43 -13.62
CA ALA A 62 -5.84 5.97 -13.57
C ALA A 62 -5.07 5.43 -12.35
N GLU A 63 -5.68 4.54 -11.56
CA GLU A 63 -4.99 3.86 -10.46
C GLU A 63 -3.95 2.90 -11.04
N ILE A 64 -2.67 3.09 -10.69
CA ILE A 64 -1.54 2.30 -11.20
C ILE A 64 -0.93 1.36 -10.15
N GLY A 65 -1.39 1.46 -8.90
CA GLY A 65 -0.99 0.59 -7.82
C GLY A 65 -1.59 1.03 -6.50
N ARG A 66 -1.85 0.06 -5.62
CA ARG A 66 -2.39 0.30 -4.29
C ARG A 66 -1.86 -0.73 -3.31
N TRP A 67 -1.97 -0.40 -2.04
CA TRP A 67 -1.79 -1.37 -0.96
C TRP A 67 -2.62 -0.97 0.24
N SER A 68 -3.33 -1.92 0.85
CA SER A 68 -4.11 -1.73 2.06
C SER A 68 -3.67 -2.64 3.21
N MET A 69 -4.22 -2.36 4.40
CA MET A 69 -4.13 -3.25 5.56
C MET A 69 -4.70 -4.65 5.28
N GLU A 70 -5.73 -4.76 4.43
CA GLU A 70 -6.26 -6.07 4.05
C GLU A 70 -5.27 -6.82 3.17
N ASP A 71 -4.60 -6.13 2.24
CA ASP A 71 -3.54 -6.72 1.42
C ASP A 71 -2.38 -7.20 2.31
N GLU A 72 -1.98 -6.44 3.35
CA GLU A 72 -0.99 -6.89 4.33
C GLU A 72 -1.43 -8.15 5.09
N HIS A 73 -2.68 -8.17 5.54
CA HIS A 73 -3.21 -9.29 6.30
C HIS A 73 -3.26 -10.57 5.45
N VAL A 74 -3.70 -10.46 4.20
CA VAL A 74 -3.73 -11.57 3.24
C VAL A 74 -2.32 -12.04 2.92
N GLU A 75 -1.36 -11.14 2.68
CA GLU A 75 0.04 -11.53 2.43
C GLU A 75 0.63 -12.28 3.63
N LEU A 76 0.39 -11.82 4.86
CA LEU A 76 0.84 -12.49 6.07
C LEU A 76 0.21 -13.88 6.24
N MET A 77 -1.10 -14.01 6.02
CA MET A 77 -1.79 -15.31 6.06
C MET A 77 -1.25 -16.29 5.02
N LEU A 78 -0.97 -15.80 3.80
CA LEU A 78 -0.38 -16.63 2.76
C LEU A 78 1.02 -17.10 3.15
N MET A 79 1.87 -16.20 3.65
CA MET A 79 3.21 -16.54 4.10
C MET A 79 3.19 -17.58 5.23
N ASP A 80 2.26 -17.45 6.18
CA ASP A 80 2.06 -18.41 7.27
C ASP A 80 1.62 -19.78 6.74
N ALA A 81 0.65 -19.82 5.81
CA ALA A 81 0.21 -21.05 5.17
C ALA A 81 1.36 -21.76 4.42
N PHE A 82 2.20 -21.00 3.70
CA PHE A 82 3.38 -21.56 3.03
C PHE A 82 4.43 -22.08 4.01
N ALA A 83 4.66 -21.39 5.13
CA ALA A 83 5.59 -21.85 6.17
C ALA A 83 5.14 -23.14 6.86
N HIS A 84 3.82 -23.38 6.91
CA HIS A 84 3.22 -24.55 7.54
C HIS A 84 2.81 -25.67 6.58
N THR A 85 3.11 -25.54 5.29
CA THR A 85 2.91 -26.63 4.33
C THR A 85 4.08 -27.61 4.43
N PRO A 86 3.87 -28.86 4.91
CA PRO A 86 4.96 -29.84 4.96
C PRO A 86 5.45 -30.11 3.53
N PRO A 87 6.76 -30.34 3.32
CA PRO A 87 7.26 -30.67 2.00
C PRO A 87 6.51 -31.91 1.50
N ALA A 88 5.89 -31.80 0.33
CA ALA A 88 5.25 -32.94 -0.31
C ALA A 88 6.33 -34.02 -0.48
N ALA A 89 6.16 -35.15 0.20
CA ALA A 89 7.06 -36.29 0.08
C ALA A 89 7.08 -36.72 -1.39
N ALA A 90 8.27 -36.63 -2.01
CA ALA A 90 8.53 -37.03 -3.38
C ALA A 90 8.62 -38.55 -3.53
#